data_AF-A0A662JD37-F1
#
_entry.id   AF-A0A662JD37-F1
#
_cell.length_a   1.000
_cell.length_b   1.000
_cell.length_c   1.000
_cell.angle_alpha   90.00
_cell.angle_beta   90.00
_cell.angle_gamma   90.00
#
_symmetry.space_group_name_H-M   'P 1'
#
loop_
_entity.id
_entity.type
_entity.pdbx_description
1 polymer ?
#
loop_
_entity_poly.entity_id
_entity_poly.type
_entity_poly.pdbx_seq_one_letter_code
_entity_poly.pdbx_strand_id
1 'polypeptide(L)'
;MIVVGGKGQELRAYDFQGNLLRCFEAPEIIQYGAATPDLSRIAVFAQGVLYTLNKRGEIIWQRTVGPIGHNAIAITSDGRYIALDGMDALYLLNENGTIIWSFTDF
;
A
#
# COMPACT_ATOMS: atom_id res chain seq x y z
N MET A 1 -0.56 14.62 -6.64
CA MET A 1 -0.18 14.85 -5.22
C MET A 1 0.77 13.74 -4.80
N ILE A 2 1.55 13.94 -3.75
CA ILE A 2 2.54 12.97 -3.26
C ILE A 2 2.11 12.52 -1.87
N VAL A 3 2.15 11.20 -1.60
CA VAL A 3 1.99 10.67 -0.25
C VAL A 3 3.30 10.09 0.24
N VAL A 4 3.65 10.40 1.48
CA VAL A 4 4.82 9.87 2.17
C VAL A 4 4.38 9.20 3.46
N GLY A 5 4.90 8.00 3.72
CA GLY A 5 4.81 7.34 5.01
C GLY A 5 6.06 7.61 5.83
N GLY A 6 5.88 7.94 7.11
CA GLY A 6 6.98 7.98 8.08
C GLY A 6 7.19 6.63 8.77
N LYS A 7 8.21 6.52 9.65
CA LYS A 7 8.36 5.40 10.60
C LYS A 7 7.38 5.55 11.78
N GLY A 8 6.09 5.59 11.47
CA GLY A 8 5.00 5.76 12.42
C GLY A 8 3.68 5.31 11.80
N GLN A 9 2.57 5.66 12.43
CA GLN A 9 1.24 5.38 11.88
C GLN A 9 0.80 6.43 10.86
N GLU A 10 1.59 7.48 10.63
CA GLU A 10 1.18 8.60 9.79
C GLU A 10 1.59 8.47 8.33
N LEU A 11 0.60 8.63 7.45
CA LEU A 11 0.78 8.99 6.04
C LEU A 11 0.45 10.47 5.86
N ARG A 12 1.27 11.19 5.10
CA ARG A 12 1.03 12.61 4.82
C ARG A 12 0.98 12.84 3.32
N ALA A 13 -0.07 13.52 2.86
CA ALA A 13 -0.28 13.92 1.48
C ALA A 13 0.11 15.38 1.29
N TYR A 14 0.87 15.66 0.24
CA TYR A 14 1.31 17.00 -0.14
C TYR A 14 0.94 17.30 -1.60
N ASP A 15 0.68 18.57 -1.91
CA ASP A 15 0.68 19.03 -3.30
C ASP A 15 2.12 19.17 -3.84
N PHE A 16 2.25 19.54 -5.11
CA PHE A 16 3.57 19.71 -5.74
C PHE A 16 4.28 21.01 -5.33
N GLN A 17 3.59 21.88 -4.60
CA GLN A 17 4.15 23.08 -4.00
C GLN A 17 4.68 22.81 -2.58
N GLY A 18 4.46 21.60 -2.05
CA GLY A 18 4.90 21.18 -0.72
C GLY A 18 3.90 21.50 0.39
N ASN A 19 2.68 21.92 0.08
CA ASN A 19 1.66 22.17 1.08
C ASN A 19 1.06 20.85 1.58
N LEU A 20 0.94 20.69 2.89
CA LEU A 20 0.26 19.56 3.50
C LEU A 20 -1.24 19.63 3.17
N LEU A 21 -1.74 18.62 2.46
CA LEU A 21 -3.15 18.49 2.12
C LEU A 21 -3.92 17.65 3.13
N ARG A 22 -3.27 16.60 3.66
CA ARG A 22 -3.91 15.64 4.55
C ARG A 22 -2.90 14.81 5.36
N CYS A 23 -3.31 14.41 6.56
CA CYS A 23 -2.71 13.33 7.32
C CYS A 23 -3.71 12.17 7.40
N PHE A 24 -3.20 10.94 7.31
CA PHE A 24 -3.95 9.72 7.55
C PHE A 24 -3.24 8.92 8.63
N GLU A 25 -4.02 8.25 9.45
CA GLU A 25 -3.51 7.34 10.46
C GLU A 25 -3.78 5.92 9.98
N ALA A 26 -2.71 5.19 9.71
CA ALA A 26 -2.79 3.77 9.43
C ALA A 26 -3.06 3.02 10.73
N PRO A 27 -3.65 1.81 10.65
CA PRO A 27 -3.96 1.03 11.85
C PRO A 27 -2.74 0.68 12.70
N GLU A 28 -1.57 0.60 12.08
CA GLU A 28 -0.32 0.19 12.71
C GLU A 28 0.89 0.91 12.08
N ILE A 29 2.06 0.74 12.69
CA ILE A 29 3.32 1.33 12.19
C ILE A 29 3.56 0.88 10.75
N ILE A 30 3.59 1.84 9.85
CA ILE A 30 3.78 1.61 8.42
C ILE A 30 5.24 1.25 8.19
N GLN A 31 5.44 0.10 7.56
CA GLN A 31 6.77 -0.35 7.16
C GLN A 31 7.02 0.03 5.71
N TYR A 32 6.05 -0.22 4.83
CA TYR A 32 6.14 0.05 3.39
C TYR A 32 4.79 0.52 2.84
N GLY A 33 4.80 1.24 1.72
CA GLY A 33 3.56 1.58 1.03
C GLY A 33 3.78 2.19 -0.35
N ALA A 34 2.70 2.20 -1.13
CA ALA A 34 2.62 2.80 -2.46
C ALA A 34 1.21 3.37 -2.66
N ALA A 35 1.06 4.37 -3.54
CA ALA A 35 -0.22 5.01 -3.78
C ALA A 35 -0.44 5.33 -5.26
N THR A 36 -1.71 5.37 -5.67
CA THR A 36 -2.10 5.92 -6.97
C THR A 36 -1.88 7.44 -7.01
N PRO A 37 -1.64 8.06 -8.19
CA PRO A 37 -1.38 9.50 -8.28
C PRO A 37 -2.51 10.41 -7.73
N ASP A 38 -3.75 9.89 -7.76
CA ASP A 38 -4.96 10.56 -7.29
C ASP A 38 -5.34 10.20 -5.83
N LEU A 39 -4.54 9.34 -5.19
CA LEU A 39 -4.79 8.75 -3.87
C LEU A 39 -6.12 8.00 -3.72
N SER A 40 -6.76 7.61 -4.82
CA SER A 40 -7.93 6.74 -4.77
C SER A 40 -7.61 5.42 -4.07
N ARG A 41 -6.35 4.95 -4.17
CA ARG A 41 -5.85 3.79 -3.43
C ARG A 41 -4.46 4.05 -2.86
N ILE A 42 -4.31 3.74 -1.58
CA ILE A 42 -3.05 3.77 -0.84
C ILE A 42 -2.83 2.38 -0.26
N ALA A 43 -1.85 1.65 -0.75
CA ALA A 43 -1.45 0.36 -0.22
C ALA A 43 -0.38 0.58 0.86
N VAL A 44 -0.60 0.07 2.06
CA VAL A 44 0.38 0.10 3.16
C VAL A 44 0.53 -1.27 3.79
N PHE A 45 1.75 -1.60 4.19
CA PHE A 45 2.06 -2.81 4.93
C PHE A 45 2.46 -2.48 6.35
N ALA A 46 1.81 -3.17 7.29
CA ALA A 46 2.11 -3.10 8.71
C ALA A 46 1.83 -4.46 9.36
N GLN A 47 2.76 -4.93 10.19
CA GLN A 47 2.60 -6.13 11.03
C GLN A 47 2.09 -7.39 10.30
N GLY A 48 2.58 -7.64 9.08
CA GLY A 48 2.19 -8.83 8.30
C GLY A 48 0.86 -8.69 7.55
N VAL A 49 0.28 -7.50 7.56
CA VAL A 49 -1.00 -7.18 6.91
C VAL A 49 -0.79 -6.11 5.86
N LEU A 50 -1.32 -6.38 4.66
CA LEU A 50 -1.46 -5.40 3.60
C LEU A 50 -2.84 -4.74 3.73
N TYR A 51 -2.87 -3.43 3.91
CA TYR A 51 -4.07 -2.61 3.93
C TYR A 51 -4.15 -1.80 2.64
N THR A 52 -5.36 -1.66 2.09
CA THR A 52 -5.64 -0.66 1.06
C THR A 52 -6.60 0.36 1.63
N LEU A 53 -6.19 1.63 1.60
CA LEU A 53 -6.95 2.77 2.10
C LEU A 53 -7.47 3.62 0.94
N ASN A 54 -8.60 4.28 1.13
CA ASN A 54 -9.09 5.29 0.20
C ASN A 54 -8.45 6.67 0.48
N LYS A 55 -8.80 7.67 -0.35
CA LYS A 55 -8.33 9.07 -0.19
C LYS A 55 -8.76 9.76 1.11
N ARG A 56 -9.59 9.12 1.94
CA ARG A 56 -9.98 9.58 3.28
C ARG A 56 -9.20 8.86 4.39
N GLY A 57 -8.38 7.87 4.05
CA GLY A 57 -7.65 7.03 5.01
C GLY A 57 -8.49 5.84 5.51
N GLU A 58 -9.69 5.64 4.98
CA GLU A 58 -10.57 4.56 5.40
C GLU A 58 -10.14 3.25 4.71
N ILE A 59 -10.15 2.14 5.45
CA ILE A 59 -9.82 0.82 4.91
C ILE A 59 -10.87 0.42 3.87
N ILE A 60 -10.42 0.21 2.62
CA ILE A 60 -11.21 -0.43 1.57
C ILE A 60 -11.20 -1.94 1.80
N TRP A 61 -10.02 -2.51 2.01
CA TRP A 61 -9.82 -3.90 2.38
C TRP A 61 -8.46 -4.12 3.04
N GLN A 62 -8.30 -5.27 3.70
CA GLN A 62 -7.04 -5.71 4.26
C GLN A 62 -6.83 -7.21 4.01
N ARG A 63 -5.57 -7.64 3.99
CA ARG A 63 -5.20 -9.04 3.84
C ARG A 63 -3.97 -9.38 4.66
N THR A 64 -4.05 -10.45 5.44
CA THR A 64 -2.87 -11.06 6.05
C THR A 64 -2.03 -11.72 4.96
N VAL A 65 -0.79 -11.25 4.81
CA VAL A 65 0.16 -11.71 3.79
C VAL A 65 1.45 -12.25 4.39
N GLY A 66 1.61 -12.14 5.71
CA GLY A 66 2.83 -12.54 6.41
C GLY A 66 3.98 -11.55 6.19
N PRO A 67 5.21 -11.92 6.54
CA PRO A 67 6.36 -11.07 6.30
C PRO A 67 6.60 -10.90 4.79
N ILE A 68 7.03 -9.70 4.39
CA ILE A 68 7.37 -9.36 3.01
C ILE A 68 8.75 -8.68 2.96
N GLY A 69 9.35 -8.62 1.77
CA GLY A 69 10.64 -7.96 1.55
C GLY A 69 10.61 -6.44 1.77
N HIS A 70 11.79 -5.81 1.77
CA HIS A 70 11.91 -4.35 1.75
C HIS A 70 11.50 -3.83 0.36
N ASN A 71 10.67 -2.78 0.31
CA ASN A 71 10.17 -2.18 -0.94
C ASN A 71 9.35 -3.17 -1.79
N ALA A 72 8.71 -4.13 -1.12
CA ALA A 72 8.01 -5.26 -1.74
C ALA A 72 6.63 -4.92 -2.33
N ILE A 73 6.22 -3.65 -2.40
CA ILE A 73 4.86 -3.26 -2.80
C ILE A 73 4.93 -2.34 -4.01
N ALA A 74 4.20 -2.70 -5.06
CA ALA A 74 3.92 -1.81 -6.19
C ALA A 74 2.43 -1.80 -6.50
N ILE A 75 1.89 -0.63 -6.87
CA ILE A 75 0.50 -0.47 -7.30
C ILE A 75 0.46 0.20 -8.67
N THR A 76 -0.40 -0.29 -9.54
CA THR A 76 -0.69 0.31 -10.85
C THR A 76 -1.34 1.68 -10.69
N SER A 77 -1.15 2.59 -11.64
CA SER A 77 -1.63 3.98 -11.54
C SER A 77 -3.16 4.10 -11.48
N ASP A 78 -3.88 3.13 -12.05
CA ASP A 78 -5.34 3.01 -11.98
C ASP A 78 -5.82 2.25 -10.72
N GLY A 79 -4.89 1.75 -9.91
CA GLY A 79 -5.16 1.03 -8.67
C GLY A 79 -5.78 -0.35 -8.87
N ARG A 80 -5.78 -0.90 -10.09
CA ARG A 80 -6.43 -2.19 -10.39
C ARG A 80 -5.63 -3.39 -9.92
N TYR A 81 -4.32 -3.23 -9.85
CA TYR A 81 -3.39 -4.30 -9.52
C TYR A 81 -2.34 -3.86 -8.52
N ILE A 82 -2.05 -4.76 -7.58
CA ILE A 82 -0.98 -4.63 -6.59
C ILE A 82 -0.05 -5.82 -6.74
N ALA A 83 1.25 -5.57 -6.95
CA ALA A 83 2.28 -6.58 -6.87
C ALA A 83 2.87 -6.57 -5.46
N LEU A 84 3.06 -7.77 -4.90
CA LEU A 84 3.58 -7.98 -3.55
C LEU A 84 4.67 -9.05 -3.55
N ASP A 85 5.88 -8.68 -3.17
CA ASP A 85 7.03 -9.59 -3.02
C ASP A 85 7.05 -10.18 -1.60
N GLY A 86 6.41 -11.34 -1.44
CA GLY A 86 6.40 -12.09 -0.19
C GLY A 86 7.66 -12.95 -0.03
N MET A 87 7.86 -13.55 1.16
CA MET A 87 9.05 -14.37 1.42
C MET A 87 9.26 -15.53 0.43
N ASP A 88 8.18 -16.20 0.03
CA ASP A 88 8.25 -17.44 -0.77
C ASP A 88 7.66 -17.29 -2.18
N ALA A 89 7.05 -16.14 -2.48
CA ALA A 89 6.40 -15.92 -3.77
C ALA A 89 6.19 -14.44 -4.07
N LEU A 90 6.20 -14.12 -5.37
CA LEU A 90 5.65 -12.89 -5.90
C LEU A 90 4.14 -13.08 -6.15
N TYR A 91 3.33 -12.18 -5.63
CA TYR A 91 1.88 -12.20 -5.80
C TYR A 91 1.41 -11.02 -6.64
N LEU A 92 0.45 -11.27 -7.53
CA LEU A 92 -0.38 -10.21 -8.11
C LEU A 92 -1.77 -10.28 -7.52
N LEU A 93 -2.23 -9.15 -6.96
CA LEU A 93 -3.56 -9.00 -6.40
C LEU A 93 -4.38 -8.05 -7.27
N ASN A 94 -5.70 -8.29 -7.34
CA ASN A 94 -6.65 -7.36 -7.93
C ASN A 94 -7.05 -6.24 -6.95
N GLU A 95 -7.92 -5.33 -7.41
CA GLU A 95 -8.37 -4.15 -6.66
C GLU A 95 -9.15 -4.46 -5.38
N ASN A 96 -9.59 -5.71 -5.22
CA ASN A 96 -10.31 -6.23 -4.06
C ASN A 96 -9.41 -7.08 -3.13
N GLY A 97 -8.10 -7.13 -3.40
CA GLY A 97 -7.14 -7.90 -2.62
C GLY A 97 -7.17 -9.41 -2.87
N THR A 98 -7.81 -9.87 -3.96
CA THR A 98 -7.80 -11.29 -4.36
C THR A 98 -6.52 -11.58 -5.14
N ILE A 99 -5.85 -12.71 -4.85
CA ILE A 99 -4.68 -13.13 -5.64
C ILE A 99 -5.17 -13.59 -7.02
N ILE A 100 -4.60 -12.99 -8.06
CA ILE A 100 -4.80 -13.38 -9.46
C ILE A 100 -3.84 -14.53 -9.80
N TRP A 101 -2.57 -14.36 -9.45
CA TRP A 101 -1.54 -15.37 -9.62
C TRP A 101 -0.43 -15.22 -8.58
N SER A 102 0.33 -16.30 -8.41
CA SER A 102 1.59 -16.34 -7.64
C SER A 102 2.69 -16.94 -8.50
N PHE A 103 3.92 -16.46 -8.31
CA PHE A 103 5.11 -16.95 -8.97
C PHE A 103 6.17 -17.30 -7.92
N THR A 104 6.79 -18.47 -8.01
CA THR A 104 7.67 -19.04 -6.97
C THR A 104 9.00 -19.56 -7.53
N ASP A 105 9.28 -19.34 -8.81
CA ASP A 105 10.43 -19.90 -9.52
C ASP A 105 11.47 -18.80 -9.81
N PHE A 106 12.17 -18.36 -8.76
CA PHE A 106 13.20 -17.31 -8.79
C PHE A 106 14.39 -17.65 -7.91
#